data_AF-I3CMB6-F1
#
_entry.id   AF-I3CMB6-F1
#
_cell.length_a   1.000
_cell.length_b   1.000
_cell.length_c   1.000
_cell.angle_alpha   90.00
_cell.angle_beta   90.00
_cell.angle_gamma   90.00
#
_symmetry.space_group_name_H-M   'P 1'
#
loop_
_entity.id
_entity.type
_entity.pdbx_description
1 polymer ?
#
loop_
_entity_poly.entity_id
_entity_poly.type
_entity_poly.pdbx_seq_one_letter_code
_entity_poly.pdbx_strand_id
1 'polypeptide(L)'
;MIVLVDEGHRSHGGETHERMRKALPRAAYVAFTGTPLLKKDKTANKFGPIVHAYTMQRAVEDGTVAPLLYEERVPELTINEEAVNRWFDRITAGLSPEQAADLKRKFANKQAVYGAANRIELIAWDIAQHFNENIKKLGQGLKGQVATASKLEAIRYKQYLDDTGLVSSAVIISAPDSREGNTEVDESKLPEVQKWWNSHVGKNAEGYEQQVLQDFGSDGEPDLLIVVDRLLTGFDEPRNTVLYIDKPLKEHSLIQAVARVNRLHEAKRYGVLVDYRGILKELDTAVRAYQDLENRTQGGYELADIEGLYQQMSTEYIRINGTLVGGLIGALLFGLSWLMQWLVHGV
;
A
#
# COMPACT_ATOMS: atom_id res chain seq x y z
N MET A 1 24.15 27.19 -15.81
CA MET A 1 23.34 27.01 -14.59
C MET A 1 22.37 25.87 -14.84
N ILE A 2 22.25 24.94 -13.90
CA ILE A 2 21.42 23.74 -14.03
C ILE A 2 20.43 23.75 -12.87
N VAL A 3 19.16 23.48 -13.16
CA VAL A 3 18.08 23.35 -12.18
C VAL A 3 17.64 21.90 -12.15
N LEU A 4 17.77 21.27 -11.00
CA LEU A 4 17.28 19.92 -10.74
C LEU A 4 15.92 20.01 -10.07
N VAL A 5 14.92 19.35 -10.62
CA VAL A 5 13.54 19.34 -10.10
C VAL A 5 13.19 17.93 -9.67
N ASP A 6 12.89 17.76 -8.39
CA ASP A 6 12.37 16.49 -7.86
C ASP A 6 10.83 16.43 -7.99
N GLU A 7 10.30 15.23 -8.14
CA GLU A 7 8.89 14.92 -8.40
C GLU A 7 8.25 15.83 -9.46
N GLY A 8 8.89 15.96 -10.63
CA GLY A 8 8.55 16.93 -11.68
C GLY A 8 7.12 16.85 -12.23
N HIS A 9 6.39 15.77 -11.94
CA HIS A 9 4.95 15.65 -12.23
C HIS A 9 4.08 16.50 -11.29
N ARG A 10 4.54 16.70 -10.05
CA ARG A 10 3.82 17.30 -8.91
C ARG A 10 4.32 18.70 -8.57
N SER A 11 5.62 18.93 -8.69
CA SER A 11 6.30 19.99 -7.93
C SER A 11 6.06 21.42 -8.38
N HIS A 12 5.34 21.66 -9.48
CA HIS A 12 4.90 23.01 -9.84
C HIS A 12 3.58 22.98 -10.59
N GLY A 13 2.50 23.51 -10.00
CA GLY A 13 1.42 24.11 -10.78
C GLY A 13 2.04 25.02 -11.86
N GLY A 14 1.47 25.04 -13.07
CA GLY A 14 2.08 25.65 -14.26
C GLY A 14 2.75 27.00 -13.97
N GLU A 15 2.09 27.83 -13.16
CA GLU A 15 2.55 29.16 -12.77
C GLU A 15 3.91 29.22 -12.05
N THR A 16 4.20 28.35 -11.07
CA THR A 16 5.49 28.40 -10.35
C THR A 16 6.64 27.99 -11.24
N HIS A 17 6.42 27.00 -12.11
CA HIS A 17 7.44 26.58 -13.08
C HIS A 17 7.68 27.66 -14.14
N GLU A 18 6.62 28.31 -14.62
CA GLU A 18 6.74 29.43 -15.55
C GLU A 18 7.49 30.62 -14.94
N ARG A 19 7.20 30.96 -13.68
CA ARG A 19 7.95 32.00 -12.94
C ARG A 19 9.42 31.63 -12.81
N MET A 20 9.73 30.37 -12.52
CA MET A 20 11.11 29.89 -12.43
C MET A 20 11.84 29.98 -13.79
N ARG A 21 11.17 29.61 -14.89
CA ARG A 21 11.68 29.73 -16.26
C ARG A 21 11.94 31.19 -16.65
N LYS A 22 11.05 32.10 -16.25
CA LYS A 22 11.23 33.55 -16.46
C LYS A 22 12.41 34.12 -15.67
N ALA A 23 12.59 33.68 -14.43
CA ALA A 23 13.70 34.12 -13.58
C ALA A 23 15.06 33.58 -14.05
N LEU A 24 15.09 32.38 -14.63
CA LEU A 24 16.30 31.67 -15.02
C LEU A 24 16.27 31.26 -16.51
N PRO A 25 16.22 32.22 -17.45
CA PRO A 25 15.92 31.95 -18.87
C PRO A 25 17.01 31.15 -19.61
N ARG A 26 18.22 31.07 -19.06
CA ARG A 26 19.37 30.36 -19.65
C ARG A 26 19.74 29.08 -18.88
N ALA A 27 18.91 28.65 -17.94
CA ALA A 27 19.16 27.41 -17.19
C ALA A 27 18.71 26.17 -17.96
N ALA A 28 19.48 25.09 -17.83
CA ALA A 28 19.02 23.76 -18.21
C ALA A 28 18.19 23.17 -17.07
N TYR A 29 17.04 22.57 -17.38
CA TYR A 29 16.14 21.96 -16.40
C TYR A 29 16.16 20.45 -16.56
N VAL A 30 16.48 19.73 -15.49
CA VAL A 30 16.44 18.27 -15.43
C VAL A 30 15.45 17.89 -14.34
N ALA A 31 14.47 17.07 -14.68
CA ALA A 31 13.45 16.62 -13.74
C ALA A 31 13.57 15.13 -13.46
N PHE A 32 13.42 14.76 -12.20
CA PHE A 32 13.28 13.39 -11.72
C PHE A 32 11.83 13.17 -11.32
N THR A 33 11.29 11.98 -11.58
CA THR A 33 9.93 11.63 -11.18
C THR A 33 9.79 10.12 -11.12
N GLY A 34 9.25 9.60 -10.02
CA GLY A 34 8.87 8.18 -9.91
C GLY A 34 7.62 7.86 -10.72
N THR A 35 6.83 8.88 -11.07
CA THR A 35 5.52 8.71 -11.72
C THR A 35 5.30 9.71 -12.86
N PRO A 36 6.01 9.61 -14.00
CA PRO A 36 5.76 10.46 -15.19
C PRO A 36 4.27 10.45 -15.62
N LEU A 37 3.68 11.63 -15.89
CA LEU A 37 2.29 11.76 -16.31
C LEU A 37 2.08 11.23 -17.74
N LEU A 38 1.36 10.11 -17.89
CA LEU A 38 1.26 9.38 -19.16
C LEU A 38 0.03 9.80 -20.00
N LYS A 39 -1.06 10.29 -19.37
CA LYS A 39 -2.22 10.83 -20.11
C LYS A 39 -1.96 12.27 -20.54
N LYS A 40 -1.86 12.49 -21.86
CA LYS A 40 -1.70 13.80 -22.52
C LYS A 40 -0.41 14.56 -22.13
N ASP A 41 0.73 13.87 -22.07
CA ASP A 41 2.11 14.40 -22.19
C ASP A 41 2.48 15.69 -21.43
N LYS A 42 1.87 15.98 -20.28
CA LYS A 42 2.14 17.24 -19.55
C LYS A 42 3.57 17.35 -19.01
N THR A 43 4.22 16.24 -18.68
CA THR A 43 5.59 16.25 -18.15
C THR A 43 6.63 16.39 -19.26
N ALA A 44 6.50 15.62 -20.35
CA ALA A 44 7.39 15.72 -21.52
C ALA A 44 7.26 17.10 -22.21
N ASN A 45 6.05 17.64 -22.29
CA ASN A 45 5.82 19.00 -22.79
C ASN A 45 6.49 20.09 -21.93
N LYS A 46 6.80 19.80 -20.66
CA LYS A 46 7.35 20.76 -19.70
C LYS A 46 8.88 20.68 -19.60
N PHE A 47 9.42 19.46 -19.56
CA PHE A 47 10.84 19.20 -19.33
C PHE A 47 11.58 18.61 -20.54
N GLY A 48 10.90 18.33 -21.64
CA GLY A 48 11.49 17.70 -22.82
C GLY A 48 11.42 16.16 -22.78
N PRO A 49 12.09 15.46 -23.71
CA PRO A 49 12.06 14.01 -23.80
C PRO A 49 12.69 13.36 -22.55
N ILE A 50 12.24 12.15 -22.25
CA ILE A 50 12.86 11.34 -21.20
C ILE A 50 14.22 10.88 -21.69
N VAL A 51 15.26 11.23 -20.93
CA VAL A 51 16.66 10.91 -21.26
C VAL A 51 17.03 9.51 -20.76
N HIS A 52 16.44 9.06 -19.64
CA HIS A 52 16.70 7.77 -19.03
C HIS A 52 15.49 7.31 -18.22
N ALA A 53 15.20 6.01 -18.23
CA ALA A 53 14.18 5.37 -17.41
C ALA A 53 14.80 4.25 -16.58
N TYR A 54 14.44 4.19 -15.31
CA TYR A 54 14.79 3.10 -14.39
C TYR A 54 13.48 2.60 -13.77
N THR A 55 13.03 1.43 -14.21
CA THR A 55 11.68 0.93 -13.89
C THR A 55 11.66 0.12 -12.61
N MET A 56 10.46 -0.07 -12.07
CA MET A 56 10.23 -0.89 -10.88
C MET A 56 10.69 -2.34 -11.09
N GLN A 57 10.56 -2.86 -12.31
CA GLN A 57 11.02 -4.20 -12.65
C GLN A 57 12.54 -4.31 -12.49
N ARG A 58 13.29 -3.42 -13.15
CA ARG A 58 14.75 -3.36 -13.01
C ARG A 58 15.19 -3.15 -11.58
N ALA A 59 14.47 -2.30 -10.84
CA ALA A 59 14.75 -2.08 -9.43
C ALA A 59 14.63 -3.38 -8.60
N VAL A 60 13.67 -4.25 -8.92
CA VAL A 60 13.52 -5.57 -8.27
C VAL A 60 14.61 -6.55 -8.74
N GLU A 61 14.91 -6.60 -10.04
CA GLU A 61 15.95 -7.46 -10.62
C GLU A 61 17.34 -7.14 -10.06
N ASP A 62 17.65 -5.84 -9.93
CA ASP A 62 18.88 -5.34 -9.32
C ASP A 62 18.90 -5.50 -7.79
N GLY A 63 17.78 -5.93 -7.18
CA GLY A 63 17.63 -6.08 -5.73
C GLY A 63 17.68 -4.76 -4.96
N THR A 64 17.38 -3.63 -5.60
CA THR A 64 17.35 -2.29 -4.98
C THR A 64 16.03 -2.01 -4.25
N VAL A 65 14.97 -2.76 -4.59
CA VAL A 65 13.68 -2.75 -3.90
C VAL A 65 13.20 -4.19 -3.69
N ALA A 66 12.37 -4.40 -2.67
CA ALA A 66 11.76 -5.69 -2.41
C ALA A 66 10.63 -5.98 -3.41
N PRO A 67 10.47 -7.24 -3.86
CA PRO A 67 9.31 -7.66 -4.65
C PRO A 67 8.00 -7.50 -3.88
N LEU A 68 6.87 -7.44 -4.61
CA LEU A 68 5.54 -7.20 -4.04
C LEU A 68 4.68 -8.47 -4.07
N LEU A 69 3.97 -8.70 -2.97
CA LEU A 69 2.89 -9.69 -2.87
C LEU A 69 1.56 -8.95 -2.85
N TYR A 70 0.64 -9.30 -3.74
CA TYR A 70 -0.69 -8.70 -3.81
C TYR A 70 -1.76 -9.72 -3.41
N GLU A 71 -2.66 -9.30 -2.52
CA GLU A 71 -3.82 -10.06 -2.09
C GLU A 71 -5.09 -9.21 -2.17
N GLU A 72 -6.07 -9.68 -2.94
CA GLU A 72 -7.39 -9.07 -3.01
C GLU A 72 -8.32 -9.68 -1.93
N ARG A 73 -8.90 -8.81 -1.10
CA ARG A 73 -9.83 -9.17 0.00
C ARG A 73 -11.11 -8.34 -0.04
N VAL A 74 -11.66 -8.11 -1.23
CA VAL A 74 -12.92 -7.37 -1.37
C VAL A 74 -14.02 -8.07 -0.54
N PRO A 75 -14.58 -7.42 0.51
CA PRO A 75 -15.65 -8.03 1.28
C PRO A 75 -16.90 -8.15 0.41
N GLU A 76 -17.41 -9.37 0.22
CA GLU A 76 -18.69 -9.64 -0.46
C GLU A 76 -19.87 -9.18 0.41
N LEU A 77 -20.10 -7.86 0.48
CA LEU A 77 -21.16 -7.26 1.30
C LEU A 77 -22.51 -7.19 0.59
N THR A 78 -22.61 -7.77 -0.60
CA THR A 78 -23.86 -7.87 -1.37
C THR A 78 -24.79 -8.88 -0.72
N ILE A 79 -25.66 -8.43 0.19
CA ILE A 79 -26.99 -8.93 0.64
C ILE A 79 -27.16 -10.46 0.84
N ASN A 80 -26.10 -11.26 0.83
CA ASN A 80 -26.18 -12.69 1.05
C ASN A 80 -25.59 -13.02 2.41
N GLU A 81 -26.44 -13.46 3.34
CA GLU A 81 -26.04 -13.90 4.68
C GLU A 81 -24.94 -14.97 4.62
N GLU A 82 -24.90 -15.80 3.58
CA GLU A 82 -23.86 -16.80 3.40
C GLU A 82 -22.49 -16.18 3.11
N ALA A 83 -22.41 -15.11 2.32
CA ALA A 83 -21.14 -14.45 2.00
C ALA A 83 -20.57 -13.77 3.25
N VAL A 84 -21.45 -13.12 4.02
CA VAL A 84 -21.11 -12.53 5.32
C VAL A 84 -20.65 -13.62 6.30
N ASN A 85 -21.38 -14.73 6.41
CA ASN A 85 -21.01 -15.85 7.28
C ASN A 85 -19.67 -16.47 6.88
N ARG A 86 -19.43 -16.72 5.58
CA ARG A 86 -18.13 -17.23 5.09
C ARG A 86 -16.98 -16.29 5.41
N TRP A 87 -17.20 -14.99 5.25
CA TRP A 87 -16.22 -13.97 5.60
C TRP A 87 -15.99 -13.93 7.13
N PHE A 88 -17.03 -14.12 7.95
CA PHE A 88 -16.90 -14.26 9.40
C PHE A 88 -16.13 -15.50 9.83
N ASP A 89 -16.47 -16.65 9.29
CA ASP A 89 -15.80 -17.91 9.61
C ASP A 89 -14.31 -17.80 9.26
N ARG A 90 -14.01 -17.11 8.16
CA ARG A 90 -12.66 -16.79 7.72
C ARG A 90 -11.89 -15.93 8.73
N ILE A 91 -12.45 -14.80 9.17
CA ILE A 91 -11.75 -13.90 10.10
C ILE A 91 -11.73 -14.41 11.55
N THR A 92 -12.66 -15.29 11.91
CA THR A 92 -12.73 -15.89 13.26
C THR A 92 -11.91 -17.17 13.39
N ALA A 93 -11.39 -17.73 12.29
CA ALA A 93 -10.59 -18.95 12.30
C ALA A 93 -9.32 -18.87 13.17
N GLY A 94 -8.78 -17.66 13.37
CA GLY A 94 -7.63 -17.38 14.23
C GLY A 94 -7.97 -16.91 15.65
N LEU A 95 -9.26 -16.70 15.95
CA LEU A 95 -9.72 -16.19 17.24
C LEU A 95 -9.99 -17.32 18.24
N SER A 96 -9.88 -17.01 19.54
CA SER A 96 -10.38 -17.91 20.59
C SER A 96 -11.90 -18.11 20.47
N PRO A 97 -12.46 -19.22 20.98
CA PRO A 97 -13.91 -19.46 20.94
C PRO A 97 -14.72 -18.32 21.56
N GLU A 98 -14.20 -17.69 22.62
CA GLU A 98 -14.81 -16.55 23.30
C GLU A 98 -14.82 -15.28 22.44
N GLN A 99 -13.69 -14.98 21.79
CA GLN A 99 -13.58 -13.84 20.85
C GLN A 99 -14.43 -14.06 19.61
N ALA A 100 -14.41 -15.26 19.03
CA ALA A 100 -15.22 -15.61 17.87
C ALA A 100 -16.72 -15.50 18.19
N ALA A 101 -17.15 -15.98 19.37
CA ALA A 101 -18.53 -15.86 19.83
C ALA A 101 -18.92 -14.40 20.13
N ASP A 102 -18.03 -13.62 20.76
CA ASP A 102 -18.28 -12.19 21.02
C ASP A 102 -18.42 -11.40 19.72
N LEU A 103 -17.54 -11.66 18.76
CA LEU A 103 -17.59 -11.09 17.43
C LEU A 103 -18.91 -11.47 16.74
N LYS A 104 -19.19 -12.78 16.63
CA LYS A 104 -20.41 -13.28 16.00
C LYS A 104 -21.67 -12.71 16.65
N ARG A 105 -21.70 -12.52 17.97
CA ARG A 105 -22.81 -11.89 18.70
C ARG A 105 -22.93 -10.39 18.44
N LYS A 106 -21.83 -9.64 18.47
CA LYS A 106 -21.80 -8.20 18.14
C LYS A 106 -22.33 -7.95 16.73
N PHE A 107 -22.00 -8.84 15.79
CA PHE A 107 -22.42 -8.73 14.41
C PHE A 107 -23.81 -9.32 14.12
N ALA A 108 -24.21 -10.42 14.78
CA ALA A 108 -25.58 -10.96 14.74
C ALA A 108 -26.63 -9.96 15.20
N ASN A 109 -26.31 -9.13 16.20
CA ASN A 109 -27.19 -8.06 16.65
C ASN A 109 -27.22 -6.85 15.68
N LYS A 110 -26.23 -6.72 14.80
CA LYS A 110 -26.11 -5.67 13.77
C LYS A 110 -26.58 -6.15 12.37
N GLN A 111 -26.91 -7.43 12.22
CA GLN A 111 -27.38 -8.10 10.99
C GLN A 111 -28.61 -7.43 10.35
N ALA A 112 -29.41 -6.68 11.12
CA ALA A 112 -30.59 -5.97 10.62
C ALA A 112 -30.27 -4.65 9.90
N VAL A 113 -29.03 -4.15 9.95
CA VAL A 113 -28.65 -2.80 9.48
C VAL A 113 -27.39 -2.88 8.60
N TYR A 114 -27.49 -3.52 7.44
CA TYR A 114 -26.39 -3.57 6.47
C TYR A 114 -26.25 -2.24 5.72
N GLY A 115 -25.44 -1.33 6.28
CA GLY A 115 -24.99 -0.09 5.64
C GLY A 115 -23.47 0.07 5.69
N ALA A 116 -22.96 1.12 5.05
CA ALA A 116 -21.52 1.44 4.94
C ALA A 116 -20.77 1.55 6.29
N ALA A 117 -21.47 1.75 7.41
CA ALA A 117 -20.88 1.80 8.75
C ALA A 117 -20.31 0.46 9.22
N ASN A 118 -20.87 -0.68 8.79
CA ASN A 118 -20.41 -2.01 9.24
C ASN A 118 -19.21 -2.52 8.45
N ARG A 119 -18.95 -2.00 7.23
CA ARG A 119 -17.83 -2.45 6.40
C ARG A 119 -16.47 -2.15 7.02
N ILE A 120 -16.32 -0.97 7.62
CA ILE A 120 -15.04 -0.53 8.22
C ILE A 120 -14.70 -1.41 9.42
N GLU A 121 -15.68 -1.74 10.27
CA GLU A 121 -15.49 -2.62 11.42
C GLU A 121 -15.02 -4.01 10.96
N LEU A 122 -15.67 -4.58 9.95
CA LEU A 122 -15.28 -5.86 9.34
C LEU A 122 -13.82 -5.81 8.84
N ILE A 123 -13.48 -4.81 8.04
CA ILE A 123 -12.13 -4.67 7.49
C ILE A 123 -11.11 -4.46 8.63
N ALA A 124 -11.42 -3.66 9.65
CA ALA A 124 -10.52 -3.45 10.79
C ALA A 124 -10.19 -4.76 11.51
N TRP A 125 -11.19 -5.64 11.71
CA TRP A 125 -10.97 -6.97 12.29
C TRP A 125 -10.09 -7.85 11.40
N ASP A 126 -10.31 -7.85 10.09
CA ASP A 126 -9.45 -8.59 9.15
C ASP A 126 -8.02 -8.06 9.15
N ILE A 127 -7.83 -6.73 9.13
CA ILE A 127 -6.51 -6.07 9.23
C ILE A 127 -5.80 -6.50 10.50
N ALA A 128 -6.46 -6.40 11.65
CA ALA A 128 -5.89 -6.72 12.95
C ALA A 128 -5.48 -8.20 13.05
N GLN A 129 -6.36 -9.11 12.61
CA GLN A 129 -6.05 -10.55 12.53
C GLN A 129 -4.89 -10.82 11.58
N HIS A 130 -4.95 -10.29 10.36
CA HIS A 130 -3.92 -10.50 9.36
C HIS A 130 -2.55 -10.02 9.85
N PHE A 131 -2.48 -8.79 10.38
CA PHE A 131 -1.24 -8.21 10.86
C PHE A 131 -0.69 -9.01 12.04
N ASN A 132 -1.54 -9.35 13.01
CA ASN A 132 -1.14 -10.09 14.19
C ASN A 132 -0.54 -11.46 13.81
N GLU A 133 -1.25 -12.22 12.97
CA GLU A 133 -0.87 -13.58 12.61
C GLU A 133 0.36 -13.65 11.69
N ASN A 134 0.46 -12.75 10.72
CA ASN A 134 1.44 -12.87 9.64
C ASN A 134 2.65 -11.94 9.77
N ILE A 135 2.53 -10.85 10.53
CA ILE A 135 3.58 -9.82 10.64
C ILE A 135 4.08 -9.71 12.08
N LYS A 136 3.18 -9.40 13.02
CA LYS A 136 3.53 -9.14 14.44
C LYS A 136 4.15 -10.35 15.12
N LYS A 137 3.56 -11.54 14.95
CA LYS A 137 4.06 -12.79 15.55
C LYS A 137 5.45 -13.22 15.08
N LEU A 138 5.93 -12.69 13.95
CA LEU A 138 7.31 -12.95 13.50
C LEU A 138 8.34 -12.31 14.44
N GLY A 139 7.95 -11.31 15.23
CA GLY A 139 8.84 -10.66 16.20
C GLY A 139 9.97 -9.86 15.54
N GLN A 140 9.79 -9.44 14.28
CA GLN A 140 10.82 -8.79 13.47
C GLN A 140 10.73 -7.24 13.45
N GLY A 141 9.85 -6.65 14.26
CA GLY A 141 9.66 -5.19 14.31
C GLY A 141 9.06 -4.58 13.04
N LEU A 142 8.54 -5.41 12.12
CA LEU A 142 7.89 -4.95 10.89
C LEU A 142 6.56 -4.28 11.20
N LYS A 143 6.20 -3.31 10.37
CA LYS A 143 5.09 -2.39 10.57
C LYS A 143 4.12 -2.37 9.40
N GLY A 144 2.94 -1.79 9.60
CA GLY A 144 1.94 -1.67 8.54
C GLY A 144 1.33 -0.28 8.41
N GLN A 145 0.67 -0.07 7.29
CA GLN A 145 -0.05 1.15 6.99
C GLN A 145 -1.46 0.83 6.47
N VAL A 146 -2.45 1.62 6.86
CA VAL A 146 -3.85 1.52 6.42
C VAL A 146 -4.22 2.79 5.67
N ALA A 147 -4.43 2.67 4.35
CA ALA A 147 -4.84 3.77 3.49
C ALA A 147 -6.38 3.83 3.41
N THR A 148 -6.96 4.94 3.86
CA THR A 148 -8.41 5.13 4.00
C THR A 148 -8.93 6.23 3.06
N ALA A 149 -10.22 6.21 2.74
CA ALA A 149 -10.77 7.17 1.78
C ALA A 149 -11.01 8.56 2.39
N SER A 150 -11.19 8.68 3.71
CA SER A 150 -11.46 9.95 4.37
C SER A 150 -10.99 9.99 5.83
N LYS A 151 -10.84 11.20 6.37
CA LYS A 151 -10.46 11.42 7.78
C LYS A 151 -11.40 10.75 8.78
N LEU A 152 -12.70 10.73 8.47
CA LEU A 152 -13.69 10.05 9.30
C LEU A 152 -13.49 8.53 9.29
N GLU A 153 -13.19 7.95 8.12
CA GLU A 153 -12.88 6.53 8.04
C GLU A 153 -11.61 6.19 8.82
N ALA A 154 -10.57 7.02 8.74
CA ALA A 154 -9.34 6.84 9.53
C ALA A 154 -9.61 6.79 11.04
N ILE A 155 -10.44 7.70 11.55
CA ILE A 155 -10.84 7.72 12.96
C ILE A 155 -11.64 6.47 13.34
N ARG A 156 -12.55 6.00 12.47
CA ARG A 156 -13.31 4.77 12.70
C ARG A 156 -12.43 3.53 12.68
N TYR A 157 -11.48 3.45 11.76
CA TYR A 157 -10.49 2.37 11.73
C TYR A 157 -9.69 2.32 13.03
N LYS A 158 -9.25 3.48 13.55
CA LYS A 158 -8.55 3.56 14.84
C LYS A 158 -9.38 2.96 15.96
N GLN A 159 -10.64 3.37 16.08
CA GLN A 159 -11.54 2.86 17.10
C GLN A 159 -11.71 1.34 17.00
N TYR A 160 -12.02 0.81 15.81
CA TYR A 160 -12.25 -0.61 15.64
C TYR A 160 -10.99 -1.47 15.76
N LEU A 161 -9.83 -0.96 15.35
CA LEU A 161 -8.54 -1.62 15.57
C LEU A 161 -8.22 -1.70 17.06
N ASP A 162 -8.43 -0.63 17.81
CA ASP A 162 -8.26 -0.62 19.27
C ASP A 162 -9.20 -1.62 19.96
N ASP A 163 -10.48 -1.67 19.52
CA ASP A 163 -11.48 -2.59 20.04
C ASP A 163 -11.10 -4.08 19.85
N THR A 164 -10.22 -4.40 18.90
CA THR A 164 -9.74 -5.77 18.70
C THR A 164 -8.78 -6.23 19.81
N GLY A 165 -8.00 -5.31 20.38
CA GLY A 165 -6.91 -5.61 21.32
C GLY A 165 -5.73 -6.39 20.71
N LEU A 166 -5.65 -6.55 19.39
CA LEU A 166 -4.61 -7.36 18.72
C LEU A 166 -3.42 -6.51 18.25
N VAL A 167 -3.68 -5.26 17.87
CA VAL A 167 -2.72 -4.35 17.27
C VAL A 167 -2.84 -2.95 17.87
N SER A 168 -1.72 -2.25 17.96
CA SER A 168 -1.67 -0.82 18.28
C SER A 168 -1.70 -0.01 17.00
N SER A 169 -2.38 1.15 16.99
CA SER A 169 -2.46 1.99 15.80
C SER A 169 -2.41 3.47 16.14
N ALA A 170 -1.93 4.29 15.20
CA ALA A 170 -1.98 5.75 15.28
C ALA A 170 -2.52 6.35 13.97
N VAL A 171 -3.17 7.50 14.07
CA VAL A 171 -3.79 8.17 12.92
C VAL A 171 -2.96 9.40 12.54
N ILE A 172 -2.54 9.46 11.28
CA ILE A 172 -1.89 10.65 10.72
C ILE A 172 -2.76 11.16 9.57
N ILE A 173 -3.40 12.29 9.80
CA ILE A 173 -4.27 13.00 8.85
C ILE A 173 -3.92 14.48 8.85
N SER A 174 -4.35 15.21 7.82
CA SER A 174 -4.21 16.66 7.79
C SER A 174 -5.32 17.36 8.58
N ALA A 175 -5.09 18.64 8.95
CA ALA A 175 -6.01 19.44 9.75
C ALA A 175 -7.44 19.44 9.19
N PRO A 176 -8.51 19.50 10.02
CA PRO A 176 -9.88 19.26 9.57
C PRO A 176 -10.34 20.15 8.40
N ASP A 177 -9.86 21.39 8.37
CA ASP A 177 -10.13 22.43 7.36
C ASP A 177 -9.35 22.25 6.04
N SER A 178 -8.30 21.44 6.04
CA SER A 178 -7.54 21.11 4.82
C SER A 178 -8.22 20.00 4.00
N ARG A 179 -8.05 20.03 2.67
CA ARG A 179 -8.59 18.98 1.79
C ARG A 179 -7.68 17.75 1.81
N GLU A 180 -8.27 16.58 2.01
CA GLU A 180 -7.58 15.28 2.01
C GLU A 180 -8.56 14.16 1.65
N GLY A 181 -8.20 13.31 0.69
CA GLY A 181 -8.99 12.19 0.19
C GLY A 181 -10.16 12.62 -0.71
N ASN A 182 -11.18 13.25 -0.12
CA ASN A 182 -12.39 13.67 -0.84
C ASN A 182 -12.36 15.16 -1.20
N THR A 183 -12.82 15.49 -2.41
CA THR A 183 -12.95 16.87 -2.88
C THR A 183 -14.17 17.60 -2.30
N GLU A 184 -15.14 16.84 -1.78
CA GLU A 184 -16.33 17.37 -1.12
C GLU A 184 -16.13 17.36 0.40
N VAL A 185 -16.19 18.55 1.00
CA VAL A 185 -16.21 18.69 2.46
C VAL A 185 -17.64 18.45 2.91
N ASP A 186 -17.90 17.26 3.44
CA ASP A 186 -19.17 16.99 4.10
C ASP A 186 -19.18 17.67 5.47
N GLU A 187 -19.78 18.86 5.53
CA GLU A 187 -19.84 19.71 6.72
C GLU A 187 -20.46 18.98 7.92
N SER A 188 -21.33 17.99 7.69
CA SER A 188 -21.97 17.21 8.75
C SER A 188 -21.01 16.30 9.52
N LYS A 189 -19.88 15.93 8.91
CA LYS A 189 -18.85 15.04 9.49
C LYS A 189 -17.71 15.79 10.18
N LEU A 190 -17.58 17.09 9.93
CA LEU A 190 -16.55 17.95 10.53
C LEU A 190 -16.55 17.94 12.07
N PRO A 191 -17.69 17.88 12.78
CA PRO A 191 -17.67 17.92 14.25
C PRO A 191 -16.93 16.75 14.88
N GLU A 192 -17.06 15.53 14.34
CA GLU A 192 -16.39 14.34 14.85
C GLU A 192 -14.88 14.41 14.57
N VAL A 193 -14.49 14.77 13.35
CA VAL A 193 -13.09 14.94 12.95
C VAL A 193 -12.43 16.06 13.77
N GLN A 194 -13.09 17.20 13.98
CA GLN A 194 -12.58 18.29 14.81
C GLN A 194 -12.46 17.89 16.27
N LYS A 195 -13.45 17.18 16.82
CA LYS A 195 -13.40 16.69 18.20
C LYS A 195 -12.20 15.77 18.40
N TRP A 196 -12.02 14.79 17.52
CA TRP A 196 -10.88 13.88 17.57
C TRP A 196 -9.55 14.62 17.40
N TRP A 197 -9.48 15.55 16.43
CA TRP A 197 -8.28 16.34 16.19
C TRP A 197 -7.87 17.13 17.43
N ASN A 198 -8.81 17.84 18.05
CA ASN A 198 -8.53 18.67 19.23
C ASN A 198 -8.08 17.85 20.44
N SER A 199 -8.55 16.60 20.58
CA SER A 199 -8.17 15.75 21.72
C SER A 199 -6.86 14.97 21.51
N HIS A 200 -6.44 14.72 20.27
CA HIS A 200 -5.26 13.89 19.98
C HIS A 200 -4.08 14.64 19.35
N VAL A 201 -4.36 15.55 18.42
CA VAL A 201 -3.32 16.29 17.66
C VAL A 201 -3.15 17.70 18.20
N GLY A 202 -4.26 18.39 18.44
CA GLY A 202 -4.28 19.74 18.98
C GLY A 202 -3.63 20.78 18.06
N LYS A 203 -2.86 21.71 18.66
CA LYS A 203 -2.26 22.85 17.96
C LYS A 203 -0.88 22.54 17.36
N ASN A 204 -0.18 21.52 17.85
CA ASN A 204 1.17 21.16 17.40
C ASN A 204 1.13 19.92 16.50
N ALA A 205 0.51 20.05 15.32
CA ALA A 205 0.35 18.95 14.38
C ALA A 205 1.69 18.38 13.89
N GLU A 206 2.68 19.25 13.65
CA GLU A 206 4.01 18.83 13.23
C GLU A 206 4.72 18.02 14.30
N GLY A 207 4.70 18.47 15.56
CA GLY A 207 5.29 17.72 16.67
C GLY A 207 4.57 16.39 16.93
N TYR A 208 3.25 16.35 16.78
CA TYR A 208 2.49 15.10 16.84
C TYR A 208 2.93 14.12 15.74
N GLU A 209 2.99 14.58 14.48
CA GLU A 209 3.41 13.75 13.34
C GLU A 209 4.84 13.22 13.56
N GLN A 210 5.78 14.08 13.96
CA GLN A 210 7.16 13.69 14.24
C GLN A 210 7.27 12.63 15.34
N GLN A 211 6.55 12.80 16.46
CA GLN A 211 6.57 11.85 17.56
C GLN A 211 6.02 10.49 17.12
N VAL A 212 4.86 10.47 16.45
CA VAL A 212 4.24 9.22 15.97
C VAL A 212 5.15 8.51 14.96
N LEU A 213 5.81 9.24 14.06
CA LEU A 213 6.74 8.65 13.10
C LEU A 213 8.00 8.10 13.77
N GLN A 214 8.53 8.80 14.77
CA GLN A 214 9.67 8.32 15.56
C GLN A 214 9.31 7.02 16.29
N ASP A 215 8.14 6.98 16.92
CA ASP A 215 7.66 5.81 17.65
C ASP A 215 7.39 4.63 16.70
N PHE A 216 6.80 4.90 15.52
CA PHE A 216 6.56 3.90 14.49
C PHE A 216 7.85 3.29 13.92
N GLY A 217 8.92 4.06 13.82
CA GLY A 217 10.24 3.56 13.41
C GLY A 217 10.94 2.69 14.46
N SER A 218 10.37 2.59 15.68
CA SER A 218 10.91 1.77 16.77
C SER A 218 10.33 0.36 16.81
N ASP A 219 10.83 -0.49 17.71
CA ASP A 219 10.24 -1.81 17.99
C ASP A 219 8.93 -1.72 18.82
N GLY A 220 8.63 -0.55 19.39
CA GLY A 220 7.45 -0.30 20.22
C GLY A 220 6.19 0.02 19.41
N GLU A 221 5.17 0.57 20.06
CA GLU A 221 3.95 1.02 19.38
C GLU A 221 4.18 2.30 18.56
N PRO A 222 3.38 2.58 17.50
CA PRO A 222 2.29 1.76 17.00
C PRO A 222 2.74 0.64 16.04
N ASP A 223 1.90 -0.39 15.89
CA ASP A 223 2.05 -1.43 14.87
C ASP A 223 1.62 -0.92 13.49
N LEU A 224 0.55 -0.11 13.45
CA LEU A 224 -0.10 0.37 12.24
C LEU A 224 -0.22 1.90 12.20
N LEU A 225 0.10 2.51 11.05
CA LEU A 225 -0.27 3.89 10.74
C LEU A 225 -1.53 3.94 9.89
N ILE A 226 -2.54 4.69 10.31
CA ILE A 226 -3.78 4.91 9.58
C ILE A 226 -3.71 6.29 8.93
N VAL A 227 -3.85 6.34 7.61
CA VAL A 227 -3.65 7.56 6.82
C VAL A 227 -4.75 7.76 5.79
N VAL A 228 -4.84 8.97 5.23
CA VAL A 228 -5.73 9.29 4.10
C VAL A 228 -4.91 9.60 2.84
N ASP A 229 -4.23 10.75 2.77
CA ASP A 229 -3.27 11.07 1.70
C ASP A 229 -1.87 11.34 2.27
N ARG A 230 -1.80 11.81 3.52
CA ARG A 230 -0.55 11.93 4.28
C ARG A 230 0.22 10.61 4.27
N LEU A 231 1.54 10.70 4.14
CA LEU A 231 2.45 9.55 4.15
C LEU A 231 2.23 8.49 3.04
N LEU A 232 1.30 8.69 2.12
CA LEU A 232 1.27 7.93 0.86
C LEU A 232 2.33 8.44 -0.13
N THR A 233 2.92 9.61 0.16
CA THR A 233 4.02 10.20 -0.60
C THR A 233 5.07 10.76 0.35
N GLY A 234 6.35 10.51 0.07
CA GLY A 234 7.47 11.07 0.83
C GLY A 234 7.77 10.42 2.18
N PHE A 235 6.94 9.48 2.64
CA PHE A 235 7.19 8.72 3.88
C PHE A 235 8.16 7.58 3.62
N ASP A 236 9.29 7.54 4.33
CA ASP A 236 10.35 6.56 4.08
C ASP A 236 10.67 5.75 5.34
N GLU A 237 10.04 4.59 5.47
CA GLU A 237 10.25 3.67 6.60
C GLU A 237 10.48 2.24 6.09
N PRO A 238 11.73 1.73 6.10
CA PRO A 238 12.08 0.37 5.72
C PRO A 238 11.29 -0.73 6.44
N ARG A 239 10.86 -0.53 7.69
CA ARG A 239 10.06 -1.49 8.46
C ARG A 239 8.62 -1.59 7.97
N ASN A 240 8.11 -0.59 7.24
CA ASN A 240 6.75 -0.61 6.69
C ASN A 240 6.63 -1.71 5.63
N THR A 241 6.01 -2.83 6.00
CA THR A 241 6.01 -4.05 5.18
C THR A 241 4.68 -4.34 4.52
N VAL A 242 3.58 -3.83 5.08
CA VAL A 242 2.23 -4.12 4.58
C VAL A 242 1.41 -2.85 4.43
N LEU A 243 0.76 -2.70 3.28
CA LEU A 243 -0.18 -1.63 2.99
C LEU A 243 -1.58 -2.23 2.80
N TYR A 244 -2.46 -1.94 3.74
CA TYR A 244 -3.88 -2.25 3.66
C TYR A 244 -4.61 -1.11 2.95
N ILE A 245 -5.30 -1.40 1.86
CA ILE A 245 -5.87 -0.41 0.96
C ILE A 245 -7.39 -0.48 1.03
N ASP A 246 -7.99 0.50 1.71
CA ASP A 246 -9.42 0.77 1.66
C ASP A 246 -9.73 2.15 1.07
N LYS A 247 -8.92 2.53 0.07
CA LYS A 247 -8.98 3.83 -0.59
C LYS A 247 -9.04 3.61 -2.11
N PRO A 248 -9.88 4.37 -2.85
CA PRO A 248 -9.85 4.34 -4.31
C PRO A 248 -8.57 5.02 -4.80
N LEU A 249 -7.51 4.23 -5.00
CA LEU A 249 -6.23 4.68 -5.55
C LEU A 249 -6.23 4.54 -7.07
N LYS A 250 -5.66 5.53 -7.77
CA LYS A 250 -5.58 5.55 -9.23
C LYS A 250 -4.27 6.14 -9.72
N GLU A 251 -3.80 5.65 -10.85
CA GLU A 251 -2.66 6.21 -11.59
C GLU A 251 -1.45 6.44 -10.68
N HIS A 252 -0.91 7.66 -10.62
CA HIS A 252 0.31 7.98 -9.88
C HIS A 252 0.18 7.78 -8.36
N SER A 253 -1.01 8.02 -7.79
CA SER A 253 -1.24 7.83 -6.34
C SER A 253 -1.09 6.35 -5.93
N LEU A 254 -1.41 5.42 -6.82
CA LEU A 254 -1.29 3.99 -6.57
C LEU A 254 0.18 3.56 -6.51
N ILE A 255 0.98 3.95 -7.50
CA ILE A 255 2.40 3.60 -7.54
C ILE A 255 3.17 4.20 -6.35
N GLN A 256 2.85 5.44 -5.98
CA GLN A 256 3.47 6.10 -4.84
C GLN A 256 3.20 5.37 -3.52
N ALA A 257 1.96 4.95 -3.32
CA ALA A 257 1.55 4.18 -2.15
C ALA A 257 2.21 2.79 -2.14
N VAL A 258 2.24 2.08 -3.27
CA VAL A 258 2.89 0.78 -3.40
C VAL A 258 4.40 0.86 -3.12
N ALA A 259 5.06 1.92 -3.58
CA ALA A 259 6.47 2.16 -3.31
C ALA A 259 6.81 2.46 -1.83
N ARG A 260 5.82 2.50 -0.93
CA ARG A 260 6.06 2.64 0.52
C ARG A 260 6.44 1.33 1.18
N VAL A 261 5.97 0.19 0.65
CA VAL A 261 6.21 -1.13 1.27
C VAL A 261 7.32 -1.93 0.62
N ASN A 262 7.81 -1.50 -0.55
CA ASN A 262 8.88 -2.16 -1.29
C ASN A 262 10.30 -1.70 -0.89
N ARG A 263 10.46 -0.90 0.17
CA ARG A 263 11.78 -0.56 0.70
C ARG A 263 12.46 -1.79 1.31
N LEU A 264 13.76 -1.94 1.04
CA LEU A 264 14.57 -3.03 1.56
C LEU A 264 14.69 -2.97 3.08
N HIS A 265 14.59 -4.12 3.71
CA HIS A 265 14.87 -4.32 5.13
C HIS A 265 15.28 -5.78 5.32
N GLU A 266 16.24 -6.08 6.20
CA GLU A 266 16.82 -7.42 6.34
C GLU A 266 15.77 -8.49 6.69
N ALA A 267 14.78 -8.12 7.51
CA ALA A 267 13.68 -9.00 7.87
C ALA A 267 12.56 -9.08 6.81
N LYS A 268 12.58 -8.22 5.78
CA LYS A 268 11.51 -8.10 4.79
C LYS A 268 11.88 -8.83 3.52
N ARG A 269 11.17 -9.92 3.24
CA ARG A 269 11.30 -10.66 1.98
C ARG A 269 10.47 -10.07 0.84
N TYR A 270 9.28 -9.57 1.17
CA TYR A 270 8.33 -8.97 0.22
C TYR A 270 7.62 -7.78 0.87
N GLY A 271 7.26 -6.78 0.07
CA GLY A 271 6.23 -5.82 0.45
C GLY A 271 4.85 -6.41 0.19
N VAL A 272 3.90 -6.24 1.11
CA VAL A 272 2.57 -6.85 1.03
C VAL A 272 1.51 -5.77 0.76
N LEU A 273 0.65 -6.02 -0.23
CA LEU A 273 -0.50 -5.18 -0.54
C LEU A 273 -1.77 -5.98 -0.28
N VAL A 274 -2.62 -5.51 0.63
CA VAL A 274 -3.93 -6.11 0.91
C VAL A 274 -5.01 -5.14 0.49
N ASP A 275 -5.81 -5.53 -0.49
CA ASP A 275 -6.73 -4.62 -1.17
C ASP A 275 -8.20 -4.99 -0.94
N TYR A 276 -8.95 -4.08 -0.30
CA TYR A 276 -10.37 -4.23 0.01
C TYR A 276 -11.29 -3.55 -1.02
N ARG A 277 -10.72 -2.93 -2.07
CA ARG A 277 -11.43 -2.16 -3.11
C ARG A 277 -11.35 -2.78 -4.50
N GLY A 278 -10.42 -3.70 -4.75
CA GLY A 278 -10.27 -4.39 -6.04
C GLY A 278 -9.59 -3.51 -7.10
N ILE A 279 -8.49 -2.85 -6.72
CA ILE A 279 -7.66 -1.96 -7.55
C ILE A 279 -6.67 -2.70 -8.44
N LEU A 280 -6.73 -4.05 -8.53
CA LEU A 280 -5.80 -4.85 -9.33
C LEU A 280 -5.72 -4.37 -10.78
N LYS A 281 -6.86 -4.00 -11.37
CA LYS A 281 -6.94 -3.50 -12.75
C LYS A 281 -6.22 -2.16 -12.90
N GLU A 282 -6.38 -1.28 -11.93
CA GLU A 282 -5.69 0.01 -11.86
C GLU A 282 -4.18 -0.18 -11.68
N LEU A 283 -3.76 -1.19 -10.91
CA LEU A 283 -2.35 -1.53 -10.71
C LEU A 283 -1.72 -2.04 -12.01
N ASP A 284 -2.35 -3.02 -12.66
CA ASP A 284 -1.89 -3.56 -13.96
C ASP A 284 -1.81 -2.45 -15.02
N THR A 285 -2.84 -1.61 -15.09
CA THR A 285 -2.86 -0.46 -16.00
C THR A 285 -1.71 0.51 -15.71
N ALA A 286 -1.46 0.82 -14.44
CA ALA A 286 -0.39 1.74 -14.06
C ALA A 286 0.99 1.17 -14.39
N VAL A 287 1.25 -0.09 -14.05
CA VAL A 287 2.53 -0.77 -14.30
C VAL A 287 2.83 -0.86 -15.80
N ARG A 288 1.86 -1.33 -16.61
CA ARG A 288 2.01 -1.40 -18.08
C ARG A 288 2.36 -0.06 -18.69
N ALA A 289 1.73 1.01 -18.22
CA ALA A 289 1.97 2.34 -18.76
C ALA A 289 3.42 2.83 -18.52
N TYR A 290 4.09 2.38 -17.45
CA TYR A 290 5.52 2.67 -17.22
C TYR A 290 6.45 1.80 -18.06
N GLN A 291 6.10 0.52 -18.29
CA GLN A 291 6.86 -0.35 -19.17
C GLN A 291 6.80 0.15 -20.63
N ASP A 292 5.64 0.58 -21.09
CA ASP A 292 5.50 1.20 -22.41
C ASP A 292 6.37 2.46 -22.56
N LEU A 293 6.55 3.22 -21.47
CA LEU A 293 7.44 4.37 -21.43
C LEU A 293 8.92 3.97 -21.56
N GLU A 294 9.32 2.91 -20.87
CA GLU A 294 10.67 2.34 -20.98
C GLU A 294 10.94 1.83 -22.39
N ASN A 295 10.03 1.04 -22.96
CA ASN A 295 10.14 0.53 -24.34
C ASN A 295 10.25 1.64 -25.40
N ARG A 296 9.62 2.79 -25.15
CA ARG A 296 9.71 3.98 -26.03
C ARG A 296 11.01 4.76 -25.86
N THR A 297 11.73 4.58 -24.76
CA THR A 297 12.91 5.38 -24.40
C THR A 297 14.22 4.58 -24.46
N GLN A 298 14.14 3.26 -24.32
CA GLN A 298 15.23 2.31 -24.47
C GLN A 298 14.71 1.13 -25.31
N GLY A 299 15.49 0.66 -26.28
CA GLY A 299 15.05 -0.34 -27.26
C GLY A 299 14.62 -1.68 -26.65
N GLY A 300 13.33 -1.77 -26.32
CA GLY A 300 12.43 -2.93 -26.32
C GLY A 300 12.75 -4.17 -25.46
N TYR A 301 11.87 -4.46 -24.50
CA TYR A 301 11.64 -5.81 -23.93
C TYR A 301 10.18 -6.27 -24.19
N GLU A 302 9.95 -7.58 -24.23
CA GLU A 302 8.67 -8.19 -24.63
C GLU A 302 7.68 -8.35 -23.46
N LEU A 303 6.37 -8.45 -23.78
CA LEU A 303 5.28 -8.58 -22.81
C LEU A 303 5.38 -9.78 -21.84
N ALA A 304 6.24 -10.76 -22.11
CA ALA A 304 6.45 -11.93 -21.25
C ALA A 304 7.12 -11.59 -19.90
N ASP A 305 7.77 -10.43 -19.81
CA ASP A 305 8.55 -10.02 -18.63
C ASP A 305 7.68 -9.51 -17.45
N ILE A 306 6.35 -9.55 -17.59
CA ILE A 306 5.37 -9.20 -16.54
C ILE A 306 5.19 -10.37 -15.54
N GLU A 307 5.45 -11.61 -15.96
CA GLU A 307 5.34 -12.83 -15.13
C GLU A 307 6.44 -12.88 -14.05
N GLY A 308 6.26 -12.13 -12.95
CA GLY A 308 7.16 -12.18 -11.80
C GLY A 308 7.20 -10.92 -10.93
N LEU A 309 6.70 -9.79 -11.45
CA LEU A 309 6.76 -8.49 -10.77
C LEU A 309 5.85 -8.43 -9.53
N TYR A 310 4.72 -9.13 -9.59
CA TYR A 310 3.88 -9.45 -8.45
C TYR A 310 3.34 -10.88 -8.60
N GLN A 311 3.36 -11.64 -7.50
CA GLN A 311 2.74 -12.96 -7.47
C GLN A 311 1.31 -12.81 -6.95
N GLN A 312 0.33 -13.15 -7.79
CA GLN A 312 -1.06 -13.21 -7.37
C GLN A 312 -1.23 -14.44 -6.47
N MET A 313 -1.51 -14.20 -5.19
CA MET A 313 -1.95 -15.26 -4.29
C MET A 313 -3.44 -15.53 -4.58
N SER A 314 -3.79 -16.73 -5.02
CA SER A 314 -5.19 -17.16 -5.02
C SER A 314 -5.69 -17.19 -3.57
N THR A 315 -6.96 -16.87 -3.36
CA THR A 315 -7.61 -16.66 -2.05
C THR A 315 -7.67 -17.92 -1.15
N GLU A 316 -6.96 -18.99 -1.51
CA GLU A 316 -6.84 -20.22 -0.72
C GLU A 316 -5.61 -20.14 0.19
N TYR A 317 -5.82 -19.51 1.35
CA TYR A 317 -5.09 -19.67 2.61
C TYR A 317 -3.74 -20.41 2.56
N ILE A 318 -2.64 -19.66 2.48
CA ILE A 318 -1.36 -20.15 3.00
C ILE A 318 -1.34 -19.88 4.51
N ARG A 319 -1.59 -20.94 5.27
CA ARG A 319 -1.42 -20.96 6.72
C ARG A 319 0.07 -21.13 7.03
N ILE A 320 0.78 -20.04 7.30
CA ILE A 320 2.19 -20.10 7.70
C ILE A 320 2.28 -20.11 9.22
N ASN A 321 2.37 -21.32 9.80
CA ASN A 321 3.35 -21.71 10.83
C ASN A 321 2.96 -23.03 11.51
N GLY A 322 3.78 -24.08 11.34
CA GLY A 322 3.79 -25.25 12.23
C GLY A 322 3.79 -26.66 11.61
N THR A 323 4.68 -26.95 10.65
CA THR A 323 5.16 -28.31 10.27
C THR A 323 4.34 -29.17 9.27
N LEU A 324 5.10 -29.64 8.25
CA LEU A 324 4.85 -30.67 7.22
C LEU A 324 3.83 -30.36 6.10
N VAL A 325 4.34 -29.79 5.00
CA VAL A 325 3.79 -30.04 3.65
C VAL A 325 4.43 -31.32 3.12
N GLY A 326 3.71 -32.43 3.28
CA GLY A 326 3.80 -33.58 2.39
C GLY A 326 2.46 -33.73 1.70
N GLY A 327 2.41 -33.50 0.38
CA GLY A 327 1.29 -33.93 -0.47
C GLY A 327 0.59 -32.83 -1.28
N LEU A 328 1.14 -32.56 -2.47
CA LEU A 328 0.46 -32.18 -3.72
C LEU A 328 -0.35 -30.87 -3.80
N ILE A 329 0.34 -29.78 -4.16
CA ILE A 329 -0.13 -28.86 -5.21
C ILE A 329 1.06 -28.58 -6.14
N GLY A 330 0.81 -28.75 -7.45
CA GLY A 330 1.81 -29.06 -8.48
C GLY A 330 2.79 -27.94 -8.82
N ALA A 331 4.05 -28.37 -8.93
CA ALA A 331 5.11 -27.69 -9.65
C ALA A 331 4.86 -27.71 -11.17
N LEU A 332 5.09 -26.57 -11.82
CA LEU A 332 5.47 -26.35 -13.23
C LEU A 332 5.89 -24.86 -13.27
N LEU A 333 7.14 -24.43 -13.49
CA LEU A 333 8.28 -25.02 -14.16
C LEU A 333 9.60 -24.57 -13.50
N PHE A 334 10.32 -25.51 -12.87
CA PHE A 334 11.77 -25.65 -13.06
C PHE A 334 12.02 -27.14 -13.29
N GLY A 335 12.56 -27.49 -14.46
CA GLY A 335 13.03 -28.83 -14.81
C GLY A 335 14.01 -28.68 -15.97
N LEU A 336 15.31 -28.56 -15.69
CA LEU A 336 16.29 -29.67 -15.71
C LEU A 336 16.31 -30.42 -17.06
N SER A 337 17.24 -30.01 -17.92
CA SER A 337 17.95 -30.94 -18.79
C SER A 337 19.16 -31.46 -18.02
N TRP A 338 19.15 -32.74 -17.66
CA TRP A 338 20.37 -33.50 -17.34
C TRP A 338 20.69 -34.37 -18.54
N LEU A 339 21.87 -34.17 -19.14
CA LEU A 339 22.61 -35.26 -19.76
C LEU A 339 24.09 -35.08 -19.42
N MET A 340 24.67 -36.18 -18.95
CA MET A 340 26.07 -36.42 -18.63
C MET A 340 27.06 -35.82 -19.63
N GLN A 341 28.14 -35.19 -19.15
CA GLN A 341 29.50 -35.70 -19.40
C GLN A 341 30.54 -35.07 -18.46
N TRP A 342 31.18 -35.92 -17.64
CA TRP A 342 32.52 -35.68 -17.07
C TRP A 342 33.51 -36.52 -17.89
N LEU A 343 34.61 -35.91 -18.34
CA LEU A 343 35.96 -36.45 -18.63
C LEU A 343 36.74 -35.30 -19.33
N VAL A 344 37.67 -34.60 -18.67
CA VAL A 344 39.09 -34.95 -18.40
C VAL A 344 40.06 -34.31 -19.42
N HIS A 345 40.98 -33.48 -18.87
CA HIS A 345 42.30 -33.02 -19.37
C HIS A 345 42.25 -31.99 -20.53
N GLY A 346 42.90 -30.82 -20.48
CA GLY A 346 44.27 -30.56 -20.07
C GLY A 346 45.16 -30.54 -21.31
N VAL A 347 45.34 -29.36 -21.94
CA VAL A 347 46.58 -28.73 -22.46
C VAL A 347 46.27 -27.24 -22.65
#